data_AF-A0A969WXC7-F1
#
_entry.id   AF-A0A969WXC7-F1
#
_cell.length_a   1.000
_cell.length_b   1.000
_cell.length_c   1.000
_cell.angle_alpha   90.00
_cell.angle_beta   90.00
_cell.angle_gamma   90.00
#
_symmetry.space_group_name_H-M   'P 1'
#
loop_
_entity.id
_entity.type
_entity.pdbx_description
1 polymer ?
#
loop_
_entity_poly.entity_id
_entity_poly.type
_entity_poly.pdbx_seq_one_letter_code
_entity_poly.pdbx_strand_id
1 'polypeptide(L)'
;VLREFLPPGINYDNGWVEEFLTLLDREGICYLDNTGIMIEKSREGEILFNRKYNAMHWNDLGAYYGMNNLLGKLKKDFPALHINRPEDFVITEKLNTTLPVSEFPIHEYEPLYFLRTELLNNTDEFKDKLILHPMYRDFDYRINTIRQKEGAPRVLVFQGSYVTGMGYKFLANSFGEYIAIHCYQNVFDLDYYFDLFQPDCVIFETAEFTLSDTYFSPQGMENFDLEAGK
;
A
#
# COMPACT_ATOMS: atom_id res chain seq x y z
N VAL A 1 -14.75 2.46 -6.29
CA VAL A 1 -15.18 3.42 -5.24
C VAL A 1 -16.08 4.53 -5.81
N LEU A 2 -15.57 5.47 -6.62
CA LEU A 2 -16.29 6.70 -7.02
C LEU A 2 -17.11 6.59 -8.32
N ARG A 3 -17.68 5.41 -8.62
CA ARG A 3 -18.35 5.15 -9.91
C ARG A 3 -19.60 5.98 -10.16
N GLU A 4 -20.29 6.36 -9.09
CA GLU A 4 -21.50 7.18 -9.17
C GLU A 4 -21.26 8.57 -9.77
N PHE A 5 -20.00 9.02 -9.81
CA PHE A 5 -19.60 10.29 -10.39
C PHE A 5 -19.18 10.19 -11.87
N LEU A 6 -19.23 9.00 -12.48
CA LEU A 6 -18.93 8.85 -13.90
C LEU A 6 -19.96 9.59 -14.75
N PRO A 7 -19.54 10.36 -15.78
CA PRO A 7 -20.47 11.05 -16.67
C PRO A 7 -21.41 10.09 -17.40
N PRO A 8 -22.63 10.53 -17.76
CA PRO A 8 -23.51 9.76 -18.62
C PRO A 8 -22.81 9.31 -19.91
N GLY A 9 -22.93 8.02 -20.23
CA GLY A 9 -22.30 7.42 -21.42
C GLY A 9 -20.92 6.80 -21.19
N ILE A 10 -20.31 6.98 -20.01
CA ILE A 10 -19.11 6.21 -19.62
C ILE A 10 -19.55 4.88 -18.99
N ASN A 11 -19.19 3.79 -19.65
CA ASN A 11 -19.40 2.43 -19.14
C ASN A 11 -18.09 1.90 -18.58
N TYR A 12 -17.97 1.87 -17.24
CA TYR A 12 -16.87 1.20 -16.56
C TYR A 12 -17.31 -0.21 -16.16
N ASP A 13 -16.64 -1.21 -16.72
CA ASP A 13 -16.85 -2.62 -16.38
C ASP A 13 -15.63 -3.16 -15.61
N ASN A 14 -15.92 -3.77 -14.46
CA ASN A 14 -14.93 -4.44 -13.63
C ASN A 14 -15.45 -5.81 -13.16
N GLY A 15 -16.38 -6.43 -13.89
CA GLY A 15 -16.94 -7.74 -13.52
C GLY A 15 -15.87 -8.80 -13.27
N TRP A 16 -14.71 -8.68 -13.92
CA TRP A 16 -13.54 -9.53 -13.70
C TRP A 16 -13.01 -9.49 -12.25
N VAL A 17 -13.21 -8.41 -11.51
CA VAL A 17 -12.74 -8.28 -10.11
C VAL A 17 -13.48 -9.25 -9.21
N GLU A 18 -14.80 -9.40 -9.39
CA GLU A 18 -15.59 -10.35 -8.61
C GLU A 18 -15.15 -11.79 -8.89
N GLU A 19 -14.86 -12.10 -10.16
CA GLU A 19 -14.29 -13.38 -10.56
C GLU A 19 -12.90 -13.60 -9.92
N PHE A 20 -12.03 -12.60 -9.95
CA PHE A 20 -10.70 -12.66 -9.32
C PHE A 20 -10.80 -12.90 -7.81
N LEU A 21 -11.64 -12.18 -7.08
CA LEU A 21 -11.82 -12.37 -5.64
C LEU A 21 -12.40 -13.77 -5.32
N THR A 22 -13.32 -14.27 -6.15
CA THR A 22 -13.87 -15.63 -6.02
C THR A 22 -12.78 -16.69 -6.22
N LEU A 23 -11.83 -16.46 -7.12
CA LEU A 23 -10.68 -17.35 -7.30
C LEU A 23 -9.78 -17.32 -6.06
N LEU A 24 -9.51 -16.14 -5.48
CA LEU A 24 -8.75 -16.04 -4.23
C LEU A 24 -9.44 -16.80 -3.09
N ASP A 25 -10.77 -16.70 -2.96
CA ASP A 25 -11.53 -17.47 -1.97
C ASP A 25 -11.40 -18.99 -2.21
N ARG A 26 -11.49 -19.44 -3.46
CA ARG A 26 -11.36 -20.86 -3.83
C ARG A 26 -9.98 -21.42 -3.50
N GLU A 27 -8.94 -20.64 -3.75
CA GLU A 27 -7.55 -21.02 -3.45
C GLU A 27 -7.17 -20.79 -1.98
N GLY A 28 -8.10 -20.29 -1.14
CA GLY A 28 -7.85 -20.05 0.28
C GLY A 28 -6.85 -18.93 0.56
N ILE A 29 -6.67 -17.99 -0.39
CA ILE A 29 -5.74 -16.88 -0.27
C ILE A 29 -6.31 -15.83 0.69
N CYS A 30 -5.51 -15.41 1.66
CA CYS A 30 -5.89 -14.33 2.57
C CYS A 30 -5.76 -12.98 1.86
N TYR A 31 -6.89 -12.32 1.57
CA TYR A 31 -6.89 -10.99 0.97
C TYR A 31 -7.76 -9.99 1.75
N LEU A 32 -7.60 -8.71 1.42
CA LEU A 32 -8.45 -7.62 1.89
C LEU A 32 -8.80 -6.72 0.71
N ASP A 33 -10.09 -6.48 0.50
CA ASP A 33 -10.57 -5.43 -0.40
C ASP A 33 -10.94 -4.17 0.39
N ASN A 34 -10.29 -3.05 0.07
CA ASN A 34 -10.57 -1.76 0.68
C ASN A 34 -11.79 -1.04 0.05
N THR A 35 -12.35 -1.54 -1.04
CA THR A 35 -13.46 -0.87 -1.76
C THR A 35 -14.65 -0.58 -0.84
N GLY A 36 -15.03 -1.53 0.01
CA GLY A 36 -16.14 -1.38 0.95
C GLY A 36 -15.97 -0.19 1.91
N ILE A 37 -14.84 -0.14 2.63
CA ILE A 37 -14.57 0.95 3.59
C ILE A 37 -14.44 2.30 2.89
N MET A 38 -13.86 2.34 1.69
CA MET A 38 -13.74 3.57 0.91
C MET A 38 -15.11 4.10 0.47
N ILE A 39 -16.03 3.22 0.05
CA ILE A 39 -17.40 3.62 -0.30
C ILE A 39 -18.14 4.12 0.94
N GLU A 40 -18.04 3.42 2.06
CA GLU A 40 -18.66 3.81 3.32
C GLU A 40 -18.22 5.22 3.73
N LYS A 41 -16.91 5.47 3.85
CA LYS A 41 -16.38 6.77 4.25
C LYS A 41 -16.65 7.88 3.24
N SER A 42 -16.64 7.58 1.94
CA SER A 42 -17.04 8.57 0.93
C SER A 42 -18.52 8.98 1.09
N ARG A 43 -19.41 8.04 1.42
CA ARG A 43 -20.84 8.34 1.67
C ARG A 43 -21.09 9.11 2.96
N GLU A 44 -20.21 8.96 3.95
CA GLU A 44 -20.18 9.79 5.16
C GLU A 44 -19.71 11.23 4.91
N GLY A 45 -19.23 11.54 3.70
CA GLY A 45 -18.81 12.86 3.27
C GLY A 45 -17.30 13.10 3.33
N GLU A 46 -16.51 12.09 3.68
CA GLU A 46 -15.05 12.19 3.71
C GLU A 46 -14.48 12.25 2.28
N ILE A 47 -13.47 13.10 2.07
CA ILE A 47 -12.76 13.20 0.80
C ILE A 47 -11.51 12.32 0.87
N LEU A 48 -11.63 11.08 0.38
CA LEU A 48 -10.56 10.07 0.45
C LEU A 48 -9.63 10.07 -0.77
N PHE A 49 -10.06 10.72 -1.85
CA PHE A 49 -9.32 10.87 -3.10
C PHE A 49 -9.34 12.35 -3.43
N ASN A 50 -8.20 12.89 -3.85
CA ASN A 50 -8.15 14.25 -4.36
C ASN A 50 -8.97 14.33 -5.66
N ARG A 51 -9.67 15.44 -5.87
CA ARG A 51 -10.56 15.63 -7.03
C ARG A 51 -9.79 16.03 -8.28
N LYS A 52 -8.69 16.79 -8.13
CA LYS A 52 -7.86 17.27 -9.25
C LYS A 52 -6.39 16.90 -9.06
N TYR A 53 -5.79 17.35 -7.97
CA TYR A 53 -4.38 17.13 -7.66
C TYR A 53 -4.12 15.64 -7.41
N ASN A 54 -3.31 14.98 -8.23
CA ASN A 54 -3.01 13.56 -8.05
C ASN A 54 -4.28 12.67 -8.00
N ALA A 55 -5.27 12.95 -8.86
CA ALA A 55 -6.57 12.27 -8.89
C ALA A 55 -6.51 10.75 -9.16
N MET A 56 -5.34 10.22 -9.52
CA MET A 56 -5.12 8.78 -9.70
C MET A 56 -4.84 8.03 -8.40
N HIS A 57 -4.70 8.70 -7.26
CA HIS A 57 -4.43 8.07 -5.97
C HIS A 57 -5.48 8.48 -4.93
N TRP A 58 -5.57 7.71 -3.83
CA TRP A 58 -6.15 8.23 -2.60
C TRP A 58 -5.34 9.45 -2.10
N ASN A 59 -5.82 10.15 -1.08
CA ASN A 59 -5.00 11.07 -0.29
C ASN A 59 -4.60 10.41 1.05
N ASP A 60 -3.90 11.14 1.93
CA ASP A 60 -3.45 10.57 3.21
C ASP A 60 -4.62 10.09 4.10
N LEU A 61 -5.81 10.69 4.00
CA LEU A 61 -6.99 10.21 4.75
C LEU A 61 -7.51 8.88 4.18
N GLY A 62 -7.60 8.75 2.86
CA GLY A 62 -7.93 7.47 2.21
C GLY A 62 -6.91 6.39 2.57
N ALA A 63 -5.61 6.70 2.47
CA ALA A 63 -4.53 5.81 2.88
C ALA A 63 -4.63 5.41 4.36
N TYR A 64 -4.94 6.35 5.25
CA TYR A 64 -5.14 6.07 6.68
C TYR A 64 -6.23 5.02 6.91
N TYR A 65 -7.41 5.16 6.28
CA TYR A 65 -8.48 4.18 6.40
C TYR A 65 -8.11 2.83 5.77
N GLY A 66 -7.51 2.83 4.58
CA GLY A 66 -7.12 1.61 3.88
C GLY A 66 -6.08 0.80 4.64
N MET A 67 -5.06 1.47 5.20
CA MET A 67 -4.03 0.81 5.99
C MET A 67 -4.56 0.36 7.35
N ASN A 68 -5.43 1.13 8.02
CA ASN A 68 -6.03 0.69 9.27
C ASN A 68 -6.98 -0.51 9.10
N ASN A 69 -7.67 -0.62 7.96
CA ASN A 69 -8.48 -1.79 7.65
C ASN A 69 -7.59 -3.06 7.52
N LEU A 70 -6.46 -2.94 6.83
CA LEU A 70 -5.44 -3.99 6.73
C LEU A 70 -4.86 -4.38 8.08
N LEU A 71 -4.41 -3.40 8.87
CA LEU A 71 -3.87 -3.63 10.20
C LEU A 71 -4.91 -4.28 11.12
N GLY A 72 -6.18 -3.87 11.02
CA GLY A 72 -7.29 -4.48 11.76
C GLY A 72 -7.50 -5.96 11.44
N LYS A 73 -7.33 -6.35 10.16
CA LYS A 73 -7.36 -7.76 9.75
C LYS A 73 -6.16 -8.53 10.32
N LEU A 74 -4.95 -8.00 10.16
CA LEU A 74 -3.69 -8.64 10.60
C LEU A 74 -3.55 -8.75 12.11
N LYS A 75 -4.17 -7.85 12.89
CA LYS A 75 -4.12 -7.86 14.36
C LYS A 75 -4.67 -9.16 14.97
N LYS A 76 -5.49 -9.92 14.23
CA LYS A 76 -5.98 -11.23 14.64
C LYS A 76 -4.83 -12.25 14.78
N ASP A 77 -3.86 -12.18 13.88
CA ASP A 77 -2.70 -13.06 13.82
C ASP A 77 -1.51 -12.46 14.58
N PHE A 78 -1.43 -11.12 14.64
CA PHE A 78 -0.38 -10.37 15.33
C PHE A 78 -0.97 -9.44 16.40
N PRO A 79 -1.28 -9.93 17.63
CA PRO A 79 -1.95 -9.13 18.65
C PRO A 79 -1.22 -7.85 19.08
N ALA A 80 0.12 -7.86 19.01
CA ALA A 80 0.99 -6.71 19.32
C ALA A 80 0.95 -5.60 18.25
N LEU A 81 0.36 -5.86 17.08
CA LEU A 81 0.29 -4.89 15.99
C LEU A 81 -0.53 -3.65 16.40
N HIS A 82 0.04 -2.47 16.25
CA HIS A 82 -0.63 -1.21 16.58
C HIS A 82 -1.63 -0.81 15.49
N ILE A 83 -2.83 -0.41 15.88
CA ILE A 83 -3.79 0.22 14.97
C ILE A 83 -3.61 1.72 15.07
N ASN A 84 -3.32 2.38 13.95
CA ASN A 84 -3.05 3.80 13.95
C ASN A 84 -4.24 4.59 14.50
N ARG A 85 -3.93 5.64 15.24
CA ARG A 85 -4.90 6.61 15.76
C ARG A 85 -4.52 8.02 15.31
N PRO A 86 -5.45 8.97 15.23
CA PRO A 86 -5.12 10.35 14.83
C PRO A 86 -4.02 10.99 15.68
N GLU A 87 -3.91 10.60 16.96
CA GLU A 87 -2.91 11.12 17.90
C GLU A 87 -1.48 10.70 17.54
N ASP A 88 -1.29 9.65 16.73
CA ASP A 88 0.03 9.24 16.24
C ASP A 88 0.60 10.23 15.21
N PHE A 89 -0.23 11.15 14.71
CA PHE A 89 0.11 12.05 13.61
C PHE A 89 -0.04 13.53 13.96
N VAL A 90 0.75 14.34 13.27
CA VAL A 90 0.43 15.75 13.02
C VAL A 90 -0.34 15.79 11.70
N ILE A 91 -1.58 16.25 11.74
CA ILE A 91 -2.46 16.36 10.57
C ILE A 91 -2.55 17.83 10.18
N THR A 92 -2.24 18.14 8.92
CA THR A 92 -2.30 19.49 8.34
C THR A 92 -2.98 19.45 6.99
N GLU A 93 -3.21 20.62 6.39
CA GLU A 93 -3.66 20.72 5.00
C GLU A 93 -2.62 21.44 4.15
N LYS A 94 -2.51 21.02 2.88
CA LYS A 94 -1.69 21.68 1.88
C LYS A 94 -2.57 22.16 0.75
N LEU A 95 -2.46 23.45 0.43
CA LEU A 95 -3.05 24.01 -0.77
C LEU A 95 -2.18 23.65 -1.98
N ASN A 96 -2.75 22.90 -2.91
CA ASN A 96 -2.20 22.68 -4.24
C ASN A 96 -2.82 23.68 -5.22
N THR A 97 -1.96 24.45 -5.88
CA THR A 97 -2.36 25.51 -6.83
C THR A 97 -2.17 25.13 -8.29
N THR A 98 -1.52 23.99 -8.57
CA THR A 98 -1.32 23.47 -9.93
C THR A 98 -1.45 21.94 -9.98
N LEU A 99 -1.83 21.39 -11.13
CA LEU A 99 -1.75 19.96 -11.41
C LEU A 99 -0.27 19.50 -11.48
N PRO A 100 0.05 18.28 -11.01
CA PRO A 100 1.37 17.71 -11.21
C PRO A 100 1.73 17.66 -12.70
N VAL A 101 3.00 17.90 -13.02
CA VAL A 101 3.60 17.84 -14.37
C VAL A 101 3.12 18.91 -15.35
N SER A 102 1.82 19.10 -15.50
CA SER A 102 1.24 20.02 -16.50
C SER A 102 1.15 21.47 -16.05
N GLU A 103 1.28 21.74 -14.75
CA GLU A 103 1.18 23.07 -14.13
C GLU A 103 -0.16 23.80 -14.35
N PHE A 104 -1.20 23.12 -14.83
CA PHE A 104 -2.53 23.73 -14.98
C PHE A 104 -3.04 24.26 -13.64
N PRO A 105 -3.52 25.52 -13.57
CA PRO A 105 -4.00 26.10 -12.33
C PRO A 105 -5.18 25.35 -11.73
N ILE A 106 -5.09 25.06 -10.45
CA ILE A 106 -6.15 24.48 -9.62
C ILE A 106 -6.22 25.22 -8.29
N HIS A 107 -7.19 24.85 -7.47
CA HIS A 107 -7.27 25.30 -6.08
C HIS A 107 -7.90 24.16 -5.29
N GLU A 108 -7.05 23.36 -4.65
CA GLU A 108 -7.47 22.18 -3.92
C GLU A 108 -6.60 21.97 -2.68
N TYR A 109 -7.25 21.73 -1.54
CA TYR A 109 -6.57 21.32 -0.32
C TYR A 109 -6.51 19.79 -0.26
N GLU A 110 -5.35 19.26 0.13
CA GLU A 110 -5.21 17.85 0.49
C GLU A 110 -4.77 17.72 1.96
N PRO A 111 -5.28 16.72 2.70
CA PRO A 111 -4.80 16.42 4.03
C PRO A 111 -3.41 15.79 3.95
N LEU A 112 -2.53 16.17 4.87
CA LEU A 112 -1.20 15.59 5.04
C LEU A 112 -1.04 15.09 6.47
N TYR A 113 -0.56 13.85 6.59
CA TYR A 113 -0.30 13.16 7.84
C TYR A 113 1.21 12.99 7.99
N PHE A 114 1.74 13.46 9.12
CA PHE A 114 3.14 13.32 9.48
C PHE A 114 3.25 12.54 10.78
N LEU A 115 4.11 11.52 10.80
CA LEU A 115 4.35 10.74 12.00
C LEU A 115 4.95 11.62 13.11
N ARG A 116 4.43 11.44 14.33
CA ARG A 116 5.05 12.02 15.53
C ARG A 116 6.25 11.21 16.01
N THR A 117 6.20 9.91 15.78
CA THR A 117 7.28 8.99 16.15
C THR A 117 8.37 9.04 15.10
N GLU A 118 9.61 9.23 15.56
CA GLU A 118 10.78 9.10 14.71
C GLU A 118 11.08 7.62 14.43
N LEU A 119 11.31 7.30 13.16
CA LEU A 119 11.67 5.96 12.71
C LEU A 119 13.14 5.93 12.32
N LEU A 120 13.85 4.87 12.69
CA LEU A 120 15.20 4.64 12.18
C LEU A 120 15.09 4.30 10.68
N ASN A 121 15.98 4.86 9.88
CA ASN A 121 16.03 4.64 8.44
C ASN A 121 17.24 3.75 8.11
N ASN A 122 16.98 2.51 7.72
CA ASN A 122 18.01 1.55 7.33
C ASN A 122 18.12 1.42 5.80
N THR A 123 17.34 2.18 5.02
CA THR A 123 17.29 2.05 3.55
C THR A 123 18.67 2.15 2.90
N ASP A 124 19.49 3.12 3.30
CA ASP A 124 20.80 3.34 2.69
C ASP A 124 21.81 2.21 2.94
N GLU A 125 21.64 1.42 4.00
CA GLU A 125 22.55 0.30 4.31
C GLU A 125 22.37 -0.88 3.35
N PHE A 126 21.19 -0.99 2.73
CA PHE A 126 20.77 -2.11 1.90
C PHE A 126 20.62 -1.73 0.42
N LYS A 127 20.21 -0.51 0.08
CA LYS A 127 19.78 -0.13 -1.27
C LYS A 127 20.75 -0.50 -2.40
N ASP A 128 22.06 -0.43 -2.16
CA ASP A 128 23.09 -0.70 -3.17
C ASP A 128 23.49 -2.19 -3.24
N LYS A 129 23.01 -2.99 -2.29
CA LYS A 129 23.27 -4.44 -2.18
C LYS A 129 22.08 -5.27 -2.63
N LEU A 130 20.89 -4.65 -2.74
CA LEU A 130 19.68 -5.32 -3.17
C LEU A 130 19.65 -5.53 -4.67
N ILE A 131 19.21 -6.71 -5.06
CA ILE A 131 18.78 -6.98 -6.42
C ILE A 131 17.37 -6.42 -6.53
N LEU A 132 17.17 -5.43 -7.40
CA LEU A 132 15.89 -4.81 -7.70
C LEU A 132 15.72 -4.77 -9.21
N HIS A 133 14.50 -4.97 -9.67
CA HIS A 133 14.15 -4.85 -11.07
C HIS A 133 14.50 -3.43 -11.57
N PRO A 134 15.17 -3.27 -12.73
CA PRO A 134 15.69 -1.98 -13.18
C PRO A 134 14.65 -0.86 -13.31
N MET A 135 13.39 -1.23 -13.60
CA MET A 135 12.27 -0.30 -13.75
C MET A 135 11.51 -0.03 -12.44
N TYR A 136 11.72 -0.84 -11.41
CA TYR A 136 10.92 -0.83 -10.17
C TYR A 136 11.86 -0.87 -8.97
N ARG A 137 12.53 0.26 -8.73
CA ARG A 137 13.67 0.36 -7.82
C ARG A 137 13.34 0.95 -6.45
N ASP A 138 12.07 1.28 -6.19
CA ASP A 138 11.68 1.84 -4.90
C ASP A 138 11.91 0.80 -3.80
N PHE A 139 12.60 1.24 -2.75
CA PHE A 139 12.92 0.46 -1.57
C PHE A 139 12.89 1.37 -0.35
N ASP A 140 12.28 0.91 0.74
CA ASP A 140 12.30 1.59 2.02
C ASP A 140 12.45 0.58 3.16
N TYR A 141 13.25 0.90 4.16
CA TYR A 141 13.42 0.10 5.36
C TYR A 141 13.42 1.00 6.59
N ARG A 142 12.35 0.90 7.37
CA ARG A 142 12.12 1.67 8.60
C ARG A 142 12.03 0.75 9.81
N ILE A 143 12.58 1.20 10.93
CA ILE A 143 12.44 0.53 12.22
C ILE A 143 11.72 1.45 13.19
N ASN A 144 10.61 0.97 13.74
CA ASN A 144 9.91 1.62 14.83
C ASN A 144 10.29 0.94 16.15
N THR A 145 11.30 1.49 16.82
CA THR A 145 11.85 0.88 18.05
C THR A 145 10.84 0.80 19.20
N ILE A 146 9.79 1.62 19.19
CA ILE A 146 8.69 1.53 20.17
C ILE A 146 7.88 0.26 19.89
N ARG A 147 7.42 0.07 18.64
CA ARG A 147 6.64 -1.11 18.25
C ARG A 147 7.42 -2.40 18.33
N GLN A 148 8.71 -2.37 17.99
CA GLN A 148 9.60 -3.51 18.14
C GLN A 148 9.68 -3.96 19.62
N LYS A 149 9.78 -3.02 20.58
CA LYS A 149 9.77 -3.33 22.02
C LYS A 149 8.42 -3.85 22.52
N GLU A 150 7.32 -3.45 21.88
CA GLU A 150 5.97 -3.97 22.14
C GLU A 150 5.74 -5.36 21.53
N GLY A 151 6.69 -5.87 20.74
CA GLY A 151 6.60 -7.18 20.08
C GLY A 151 5.85 -7.15 18.75
N ALA A 152 5.72 -5.99 18.10
CA ALA A 152 5.14 -5.89 16.78
C ALA A 152 6.04 -6.57 15.73
N PRO A 153 5.44 -7.22 14.70
CA PRO A 153 6.20 -8.02 13.74
C PRO A 153 7.07 -7.19 12.80
N ARG A 154 8.03 -7.86 12.15
CA ARG A 154 8.69 -7.42 10.91
C ARG A 154 7.80 -7.75 9.72
N VAL A 155 7.56 -6.76 8.86
CA VAL A 155 6.81 -6.94 7.62
C VAL A 155 7.67 -6.71 6.40
N LEU A 156 7.51 -7.57 5.39
CA LEU A 156 7.95 -7.34 4.02
C LEU A 156 6.73 -7.00 3.17
N VAL A 157 6.73 -5.83 2.54
CA VAL A 157 5.62 -5.33 1.73
C VAL A 157 6.07 -5.16 0.30
N PHE A 158 5.43 -5.89 -0.61
CA PHE A 158 5.49 -5.60 -2.04
C PHE A 158 4.39 -4.61 -2.36
N GLN A 159 4.76 -3.37 -2.67
CA GLN A 159 3.79 -2.28 -2.78
C GLN A 159 3.89 -1.47 -4.07
N GLY A 160 2.76 -0.89 -4.45
CA GLY A 160 2.65 0.08 -5.54
C GLY A 160 2.73 1.53 -5.06
N SER A 161 2.37 2.45 -5.95
CA SER A 161 2.43 3.90 -5.73
C SER A 161 1.43 4.41 -4.69
N TYR A 162 0.31 3.70 -4.48
CA TYR A 162 -0.69 4.02 -3.46
C TYR A 162 -0.09 3.98 -2.05
N VAL A 163 0.66 2.92 -1.73
CA VAL A 163 1.33 2.82 -0.43
C VAL A 163 2.63 3.61 -0.44
N THR A 164 3.45 3.52 -1.49
CA THR A 164 4.74 4.24 -1.54
C THR A 164 4.58 5.75 -1.39
N GLY A 165 3.56 6.36 -2.00
CA GLY A 165 3.32 7.80 -1.89
C GLY A 165 2.71 8.23 -0.55
N MET A 166 1.79 7.43 0.00
CA MET A 166 0.92 7.87 1.11
C MET A 166 0.70 6.82 2.18
N GLY A 167 0.51 5.55 1.80
CA GLY A 167 0.25 4.46 2.75
C GLY A 167 1.42 4.11 3.68
N TYR A 168 2.66 4.28 3.22
CA TYR A 168 3.86 3.71 3.86
C TYR A 168 3.99 4.13 5.32
N LYS A 169 3.68 5.39 5.64
CA LYS A 169 3.82 5.97 6.98
C LYS A 169 2.90 5.28 8.01
N PHE A 170 1.74 4.80 7.57
CA PHE A 170 0.78 4.12 8.44
C PHE A 170 1.23 2.68 8.74
N LEU A 171 1.85 2.01 7.78
CA LEU A 171 2.44 0.69 8.01
C LEU A 171 3.72 0.81 8.85
N ALA A 172 4.62 1.72 8.49
CA ALA A 172 5.87 1.94 9.21
C ALA A 172 5.67 2.37 10.68
N ASN A 173 4.54 2.99 11.02
CA ASN A 173 4.18 3.30 12.41
C ASN A 173 3.68 2.09 13.22
N SER A 174 3.12 1.10 12.54
CA SER A 174 2.42 -0.01 13.18
C SER A 174 3.29 -1.25 13.38
N PHE A 175 4.21 -1.50 12.46
CA PHE A 175 5.14 -2.63 12.50
C PHE A 175 6.41 -2.29 13.29
N GLY A 176 7.07 -3.31 13.85
CA GLY A 176 8.38 -3.13 14.49
C GLY A 176 9.46 -2.81 13.47
N GLU A 177 9.40 -3.50 12.33
CA GLU A 177 10.25 -3.28 11.16
C GLU A 177 9.37 -3.30 9.92
N TYR A 178 9.50 -2.28 9.08
CA TYR A 178 8.77 -2.13 7.83
C TYR A 178 9.75 -2.10 6.68
N ILE A 179 9.67 -3.10 5.82
CA ILE A 179 10.54 -3.29 4.66
C ILE A 179 9.64 -3.28 3.44
N ALA A 180 9.83 -2.31 2.56
CA ALA A 180 9.04 -2.13 1.36
C ALA A 180 9.89 -2.31 0.12
N ILE A 181 9.46 -3.21 -0.76
CA ILE A 181 10.01 -3.42 -2.09
C ILE A 181 8.92 -3.00 -3.07
N HIS A 182 9.28 -2.26 -4.13
CA HIS A 182 8.32 -2.00 -5.19
C HIS A 182 7.77 -3.34 -5.70
N CYS A 183 6.45 -3.51 -5.84
CA CYS A 183 5.79 -4.78 -6.22
C CYS A 183 6.13 -5.22 -7.68
N TYR A 184 5.12 -5.34 -8.54
CA TYR A 184 5.25 -5.65 -9.97
C TYR A 184 6.26 -6.78 -10.21
N GLN A 185 7.36 -6.55 -10.92
CA GLN A 185 8.28 -7.63 -11.28
C GLN A 185 9.15 -8.13 -10.12
N ASN A 186 9.35 -7.36 -9.04
CA ASN A 186 10.17 -7.84 -7.91
C ASN A 186 9.47 -8.94 -7.12
N VAL A 187 8.14 -9.07 -7.21
CA VAL A 187 7.41 -10.15 -6.51
C VAL A 187 7.91 -11.54 -6.89
N PHE A 188 8.43 -11.68 -8.11
CA PHE A 188 8.90 -12.96 -8.61
C PHE A 188 10.20 -13.42 -7.95
N ASP A 189 10.92 -12.51 -7.28
CA ASP A 189 12.10 -12.79 -6.47
C ASP A 189 11.76 -12.85 -4.97
N LEU A 190 10.53 -13.24 -4.59
CA LEU A 190 10.06 -13.26 -3.20
C LEU A 190 11.04 -13.98 -2.27
N ASP A 191 11.50 -15.17 -2.66
CA ASP A 191 12.38 -16.00 -1.83
C ASP A 191 13.69 -15.28 -1.48
N TYR A 192 14.27 -14.53 -2.42
CA TYR A 192 15.47 -13.73 -2.17
C TYR A 192 15.25 -12.69 -1.07
N TYR A 193 14.13 -11.96 -1.12
CA TYR A 193 13.82 -10.95 -0.10
C TYR A 193 13.41 -11.59 1.22
N PHE A 194 12.67 -12.69 1.17
CA PHE A 194 12.28 -13.44 2.36
C PHE A 194 13.51 -13.97 3.10
N ASP A 195 14.45 -14.58 2.39
CA ASP A 195 15.69 -15.09 2.95
C ASP A 195 16.56 -13.99 3.56
N LEU A 196 16.66 -12.84 2.87
CA LEU A 196 17.46 -11.72 3.33
C LEU A 196 16.90 -11.05 4.59
N PHE A 197 15.58 -10.87 4.65
CA PHE A 197 14.94 -10.05 5.68
C PHE A 197 14.28 -10.86 6.80
N GLN A 198 13.96 -12.14 6.56
CA GLN A 198 13.28 -13.03 7.50
C GLN A 198 12.04 -12.35 8.14
N PRO A 199 11.04 -11.93 7.33
CA PRO A 199 9.86 -11.25 7.84
C PRO A 199 8.91 -12.21 8.55
N ASP A 200 8.16 -11.71 9.54
CA ASP A 200 7.10 -12.48 10.20
C ASP A 200 5.83 -12.56 9.33
N CYS A 201 5.65 -11.59 8.43
CA CYS A 201 4.57 -11.59 7.44
C CYS A 201 4.97 -10.87 6.14
N VAL A 202 4.40 -11.35 5.04
CA VAL A 202 4.53 -10.74 3.71
C VAL A 202 3.19 -10.16 3.28
N ILE A 203 3.20 -8.94 2.76
CA ILE A 203 2.01 -8.26 2.25
C ILE A 203 2.22 -7.94 0.77
N PHE A 204 1.24 -8.32 -0.04
CA PHE A 204 1.17 -7.93 -1.45
C PHE A 204 0.09 -6.87 -1.61
N GLU A 205 0.49 -5.65 -1.94
CA GLU A 205 -0.43 -4.56 -2.23
C GLU A 205 -0.42 -4.24 -3.72
N THR A 206 -1.62 -4.16 -4.29
CA THR A 206 -1.85 -3.81 -5.69
C THR A 206 -3.09 -2.94 -5.82
N ALA A 207 -3.08 -2.04 -6.80
CA ALA A 207 -4.29 -1.39 -7.26
C ALA A 207 -4.97 -2.26 -8.32
N GLU A 208 -6.31 -2.26 -8.36
CA GLU A 208 -7.12 -3.09 -9.26
C GLU A 208 -6.61 -3.04 -10.71
N PHE A 209 -6.36 -1.85 -11.26
CA PHE A 209 -5.91 -1.68 -12.65
C PHE A 209 -4.50 -2.19 -12.93
N THR A 210 -3.71 -2.48 -11.90
CA THR A 210 -2.34 -3.01 -12.05
C THR A 210 -2.30 -4.52 -12.19
N LEU A 211 -3.42 -5.21 -11.98
CA LEU A 211 -3.53 -6.66 -12.20
C LEU A 211 -3.62 -6.95 -13.71
N SER A 212 -2.50 -6.79 -14.41
CA SER A 212 -2.37 -7.07 -15.84
C SER A 212 -0.95 -7.45 -16.22
N ASP A 213 -0.82 -8.04 -17.42
CA ASP A 213 0.44 -8.50 -18.01
C ASP A 213 1.51 -7.42 -18.16
N THR A 214 1.10 -6.14 -18.12
CA THR A 214 2.03 -5.00 -18.16
C THR A 214 2.84 -4.88 -16.87
N TYR A 215 2.23 -5.20 -15.73
CA TYR A 215 2.84 -5.05 -14.42
C TYR A 215 3.34 -6.38 -13.87
N PHE A 216 2.64 -7.47 -14.16
CA PHE A 216 2.98 -8.84 -13.80
C PHE A 216 3.17 -9.65 -15.08
N SER A 217 4.43 -9.88 -15.48
CA SER A 217 4.69 -10.45 -16.80
C SER A 217 4.22 -11.92 -16.86
N PRO A 218 3.60 -12.38 -17.97
CA PRO A 218 3.20 -13.78 -18.11
C PRO A 218 4.35 -14.75 -17.87
N GLN A 219 5.53 -14.42 -18.41
CA GLN A 219 6.74 -15.21 -18.18
C GLN A 219 7.15 -15.24 -16.70
N GLY A 220 7.05 -14.12 -15.98
CA GLY A 220 7.31 -14.09 -14.55
C GLY A 220 6.33 -14.96 -13.77
N MET A 221 5.03 -14.86 -14.09
CA MET A 221 3.98 -15.67 -13.46
C MET A 221 4.13 -17.17 -13.74
N GLU A 222 4.49 -17.56 -14.97
CA GLU A 222 4.70 -18.98 -15.35
C GLU A 222 5.93 -19.60 -14.68
N ASN A 223 6.99 -18.80 -14.48
CA ASN A 223 8.25 -19.27 -13.89
C ASN A 223 8.30 -19.11 -12.37
N PHE A 224 7.30 -18.46 -11.77
CA PHE A 224 7.25 -18.26 -10.33
C PHE A 224 7.01 -19.61 -9.63
N ASP A 225 8.03 -20.09 -8.92
CA ASP A 225 7.94 -21.20 -7.96
C ASP A 225 8.44 -20.68 -6.62
N LEU A 226 7.67 -20.95 -5.55
CA LEU A 226 8.08 -20.63 -4.19
C LEU A 226 8.92 -21.79 -3.67
N GLU A 227 10.23 -21.58 -3.53
CA GLU A 227 11.10 -22.52 -2.84
C GLU A 227 11.00 -22.34 -1.31
N ALA A 228 10.61 -21.16 -0.82
CA ALA A 228 10.39 -20.88 0.60
C ALA A 228 9.16 -21.64 1.14
N GLY A 229 9.39 -22.86 1.66
CA GLY A 229 8.36 -23.70 2.26
C GLY A 229 8.46 -25.20 1.95
N LYS A 230 9.44 -25.63 1.14
CA LYS A 230 9.82 -27.04 0.99
C LYS A 230 10.78 -27.52 2.09
#